data_AF-A0A4Z2BJW3-F1
#
_entry.id   AF-A0A4Z2BJW3-F1
#
_cell.length_a   1.000
_cell.length_b   1.000
_cell.length_c   1.000
_cell.angle_alpha   90.00
_cell.angle_beta   90.00
_cell.angle_gamma   90.00
#
_symmetry.space_group_name_H-M   'P 1'
#
loop_
_entity.id
_entity.type
_entity.pdbx_description
1 polymer ?
#
loop_
_entity_poly.entity_id
_entity_poly.type
_entity_poly.pdbx_seq_one_letter_code
_entity_poly.pdbx_strand_id
1 'polypeptide(L)'
;MEINPVFVESAIVFAIVGWVHMVLWNQHSWCSIALFIQAFYVQHKWDRLLKSGGAVFQFRPAANSGIVPASMVMPLLGLVLRLRCSESGNVYLERFSMVITITGMMLALFLSLIALGITRPVPTNTCVIAGMAASAILYTTKQTLTVSEVIEVLEVLLIFVYLSLIVLFLLPRCFTPGEALLIIGGISFIVNQLIKRSLNLTEVKGDPINYFLPVVVVGSLLLGVFFALLFCFMESETWVSSVFFHIMTAVLSLGILLPWLSLFIGRHPIMWLLDFVTFTDRRLSLLAYWVFLAVLATCVVLHQNYQRQSGSKKHQASTVVRKYFHLIVVATYVPGLIYDRHLLHVASVGCLAVFLFLEYVRYFRIRPLGQVLRQVLTLFLDERDSGPLILTHIYLLLGMSLPIWLFPGPCAPKGILPGAGGLIPYAGVLAVGVGDTVAVCVWQHHGRDSLARY
;
A
#
# COMPACT_ATOMS: atom_id res chain seq x y z
N MET A 1 -7.47 30.59 -15.90
CA MET A 1 -7.46 29.23 -16.47
C MET A 1 -7.28 28.27 -15.31
N GLU A 2 -8.33 27.57 -14.88
CA GLU A 2 -8.19 26.55 -13.84
C GLU A 2 -7.40 25.37 -14.43
N ILE A 3 -6.20 25.13 -13.88
CA ILE A 3 -5.37 23.99 -14.29
C ILE A 3 -6.07 22.73 -13.78
N ASN A 4 -6.49 21.85 -14.70
CA ASN A 4 -7.13 20.61 -14.33
C ASN A 4 -6.10 19.69 -13.63
N PRO A 5 -6.35 19.28 -12.36
CA PRO A 5 -5.38 18.54 -11.54
C PRO A 5 -4.95 17.21 -12.17
N VAL A 6 -5.80 16.60 -13.00
CA VAL A 6 -5.50 15.37 -13.74
C VAL A 6 -4.31 15.54 -14.68
N PHE A 7 -4.21 16.68 -15.36
CA PHE A 7 -3.11 16.94 -16.28
C PHE A 7 -1.80 17.17 -15.54
N VAL A 8 -1.85 17.83 -14.38
CA VAL A 8 -0.65 18.05 -13.54
C VAL A 8 -0.09 16.73 -13.04
N GLU A 9 -0.95 15.87 -12.49
CA GLU A 9 -0.55 14.54 -12.04
C GLU A 9 0.01 13.70 -13.19
N SER A 10 -0.67 13.68 -14.34
CA SER A 10 -0.21 12.95 -15.51
C SER A 10 1.12 13.47 -16.05
N ALA A 11 1.35 14.79 -16.01
CA ALA A 11 2.61 15.40 -16.43
C ALA A 11 3.77 15.03 -15.48
N ILE A 12 3.53 15.01 -14.17
CA ILE A 12 4.54 14.56 -13.18
C ILE A 12 4.89 13.09 -13.43
N VAL A 13 3.89 12.22 -13.60
CA VAL A 13 4.11 10.79 -13.88
C VAL A 13 4.85 10.61 -15.21
N PHE A 14 4.48 11.36 -16.25
CA PHE A 14 5.18 11.33 -17.54
C PHE A 14 6.65 11.74 -17.42
N ALA A 15 6.96 12.79 -16.65
CA ALA A 15 8.33 13.21 -16.41
C ALA A 15 9.15 12.12 -15.70
N ILE A 16 8.56 11.42 -14.73
CA ILE A 16 9.22 10.30 -14.03
C ILE A 16 9.45 9.14 -15.00
N VAL A 17 8.44 8.73 -15.77
CA VAL A 17 8.57 7.65 -16.77
C VAL A 17 9.63 8.01 -17.81
N GLY A 18 9.62 9.25 -18.30
CA GLY A 18 10.61 9.76 -19.25
C GLY A 18 12.02 9.75 -18.67
N TRP A 19 12.19 10.14 -17.40
CA TRP A 19 13.51 10.10 -16.75
C TRP A 19 14.05 8.68 -16.59
N VAL A 20 13.20 7.74 -16.12
CA VAL A 20 13.57 6.32 -16.03
C VAL A 20 13.89 5.75 -17.41
N HIS A 21 13.14 6.12 -18.45
CA HIS A 21 13.40 5.71 -19.81
C HIS A 21 14.74 6.22 -20.35
N MET A 22 15.06 7.49 -20.13
CA MET A 22 16.34 8.08 -20.57
C MET A 22 17.54 7.40 -19.91
N VAL A 23 17.39 6.93 -18.66
CA VAL A 23 18.47 6.22 -17.94
C VAL A 23 18.61 4.78 -18.42
N LEU A 24 17.50 4.05 -18.60
CA LEU A 24 17.54 2.61 -18.90
C LEU A 24 17.65 2.26 -20.38
N TRP A 25 17.03 3.08 -21.25
CA TRP A 25 17.02 2.95 -22.71
C TRP A 25 16.88 1.50 -23.21
N ASN A 26 15.86 0.78 -22.75
CA ASN A 26 15.65 -0.63 -23.11
C ASN A 26 14.20 -0.93 -23.52
N GLN A 27 13.96 -2.14 -24.04
CA GLN A 27 12.64 -2.56 -24.55
C GLN A 27 11.52 -2.43 -23.50
N HIS A 28 11.81 -2.71 -22.23
CA HIS A 28 10.82 -2.61 -21.15
C HIS A 28 10.50 -1.17 -20.74
N SER A 29 11.48 -0.28 -20.82
CA SER A 29 11.26 1.15 -20.59
C SER A 29 10.38 1.76 -21.70
N TRP A 30 10.54 1.32 -22.95
CA TRP A 30 9.61 1.65 -24.04
C TRP A 30 8.20 1.12 -23.80
N CYS A 31 8.07 -0.11 -23.28
CA CYS A 31 6.78 -0.64 -22.85
C CYS A 31 6.14 0.18 -21.72
N SER A 32 6.94 0.75 -20.82
CA SER A 32 6.44 1.63 -19.77
C SER A 32 5.90 2.94 -20.32
N ILE A 33 6.54 3.50 -21.36
CA ILE A 33 6.00 4.67 -22.11
C ILE A 33 4.67 4.29 -22.79
N ALA A 34 4.63 3.16 -23.50
CA ALA A 34 3.41 2.70 -24.16
C ALA A 34 2.26 2.48 -23.16
N LEU A 35 2.58 1.89 -22.00
CA LEU A 35 1.62 1.69 -20.92
C LEU A 35 1.14 3.01 -20.32
N PHE A 36 2.04 3.99 -20.12
CA PHE A 36 1.66 5.32 -19.65
C PHE A 36 0.65 5.99 -20.61
N ILE A 37 0.95 6.00 -21.91
CA ILE A 37 0.07 6.58 -22.93
C ILE A 37 -1.29 5.87 -22.87
N GLN A 38 -1.29 4.54 -22.85
CA GLN A 38 -2.50 3.74 -22.74
C GLN A 38 -3.31 4.08 -21.49
N ALA A 39 -2.67 4.13 -20.32
CA ALA A 39 -3.30 4.44 -19.04
C ALA A 39 -3.89 5.85 -19.01
N PHE A 40 -3.21 6.83 -19.63
CA PHE A 40 -3.69 8.21 -19.74
C PHE A 40 -5.03 8.29 -20.50
N TYR A 41 -5.16 7.59 -21.63
CA TYR A 41 -6.42 7.55 -22.37
C TYR A 41 -7.51 6.78 -21.62
N VAL A 42 -7.15 5.70 -20.92
CA VAL A 42 -8.11 4.86 -20.17
C VAL A 42 -8.62 5.55 -18.91
N GLN A 43 -7.79 6.33 -18.21
CA GLN A 43 -8.20 7.12 -17.05
C GLN A 43 -9.41 8.00 -17.36
N HIS A 44 -9.39 8.70 -18.50
CA HIS A 44 -10.51 9.54 -18.93
C HIS A 44 -11.81 8.75 -19.19
N LYS A 45 -11.71 7.46 -19.54
CA LYS A 45 -12.89 6.58 -19.71
C LYS A 45 -13.43 6.13 -18.37
N TRP A 46 -12.55 5.73 -17.45
CA TRP A 46 -12.94 5.42 -16.08
C TRP A 46 -13.61 6.61 -15.39
N ASP A 47 -13.05 7.81 -15.50
CA ASP A 47 -13.63 9.00 -14.87
C ASP A 47 -15.05 9.29 -15.38
N ARG A 48 -15.32 9.01 -16.66
CA ARG A 48 -16.68 9.11 -17.22
C ARG A 48 -17.60 8.00 -16.73
N LEU A 49 -17.12 6.75 -16.70
CA LEU A 49 -17.89 5.59 -16.21
C LEU A 49 -18.30 5.77 -14.74
N LEU A 50 -17.39 6.29 -13.92
CA LEU A 50 -17.66 6.58 -12.51
C LEU A 50 -18.72 7.67 -12.37
N LYS A 51 -18.63 8.75 -13.16
CA LYS A 51 -19.62 9.84 -13.17
C LYS A 51 -21.00 9.39 -13.65
N SER A 52 -21.06 8.43 -14.59
CA SER A 52 -22.32 7.89 -15.10
C SER A 52 -22.92 6.79 -14.23
N GLY A 53 -22.25 6.38 -13.14
CA GLY A 53 -22.67 5.24 -12.31
C GLY A 53 -22.60 3.89 -13.03
N GLY A 54 -21.85 3.80 -14.13
CA GLY A 54 -21.77 2.61 -14.99
C GLY A 54 -20.73 1.57 -14.53
N ALA A 55 -20.09 1.79 -13.38
CA ALA A 55 -19.11 0.87 -12.83
C ALA A 55 -19.79 -0.32 -12.13
N VAL A 56 -19.27 -1.53 -12.35
CA VAL A 56 -19.77 -2.77 -11.72
C VAL A 56 -19.64 -2.72 -10.20
N PHE A 57 -18.52 -2.16 -9.71
CA PHE A 57 -18.28 -1.97 -8.28
C PHE A 57 -18.51 -0.53 -7.86
N GLN A 58 -18.89 -0.34 -6.59
CA GLN A 58 -19.04 0.98 -6.00
C GLN A 58 -17.66 1.52 -5.58
N PHE A 59 -17.03 2.32 -6.45
CA PHE A 59 -15.80 3.02 -6.11
C PHE A 59 -16.07 4.33 -5.35
N ARG A 60 -15.07 4.81 -4.61
CA ARG A 60 -15.13 6.11 -3.95
C ARG A 60 -15.17 7.22 -5.01
N PRO A 61 -16.09 8.19 -4.91
CA PRO A 61 -16.03 9.38 -5.75
C PRO A 61 -14.77 10.19 -5.42
N ALA A 62 -14.02 10.57 -6.43
CA ALA A 62 -12.83 11.40 -6.31
C ALA A 62 -12.69 12.30 -7.55
N ALA A 63 -11.80 13.28 -7.49
CA ALA A 63 -11.52 14.16 -8.62
C ALA A 63 -11.03 13.38 -9.86
N ASN A 64 -10.38 12.24 -9.65
CA ASN A 64 -9.94 11.33 -10.70
C ASN A 64 -9.90 9.88 -10.21
N SER A 65 -9.77 8.94 -11.16
CA SER A 65 -9.67 7.50 -10.87
C SER A 65 -8.30 7.05 -10.37
N GLY A 66 -7.25 7.87 -10.50
CA GLY A 66 -5.89 7.56 -10.04
C GLY A 66 -5.18 6.43 -10.81
N ILE A 67 -5.61 6.12 -12.04
CA ILE A 67 -5.12 4.96 -12.80
C ILE A 67 -3.73 5.19 -13.38
N VAL A 68 -3.44 6.41 -13.83
CA VAL A 68 -2.14 6.77 -14.39
C VAL A 68 -1.00 6.54 -13.39
N PRO A 69 -1.00 7.11 -12.17
CA PRO A 69 0.06 6.82 -11.21
C PRO A 69 0.07 5.34 -10.82
N ALA A 70 -1.11 4.74 -10.56
CA ALA A 70 -1.22 3.36 -10.09
C ALA A 70 -0.64 2.34 -11.08
N SER A 71 -0.86 2.55 -12.38
CA SER A 71 -0.34 1.66 -13.42
C SER A 71 1.18 1.72 -13.55
N MET A 72 1.83 2.79 -13.08
CA MET A 72 3.28 3.00 -13.23
C MET A 72 4.10 2.56 -12.02
N VAL A 73 3.54 2.51 -10.81
CA VAL A 73 4.31 2.22 -9.57
C VAL A 73 5.06 0.89 -9.65
N MET A 74 4.35 -0.22 -9.91
CA MET A 74 4.95 -1.56 -9.95
C MET A 74 5.94 -1.72 -11.13
N PRO A 75 5.59 -1.34 -12.38
CA PRO A 75 6.52 -1.42 -13.51
C PRO A 75 7.81 -0.63 -13.30
N LEU A 76 7.71 0.63 -12.85
CA LEU A 76 8.90 1.46 -12.63
C LEU A 76 9.74 0.95 -11.47
N LEU A 77 9.11 0.48 -10.38
CA LEU A 77 9.82 -0.14 -9.26
C LEU A 77 10.65 -1.35 -9.73
N GLY A 78 10.04 -2.27 -10.48
CA GLY A 78 10.74 -3.44 -10.99
C GLY A 78 11.89 -3.08 -11.94
N LEU A 79 11.71 -2.08 -12.80
CA LEU A 79 12.77 -1.62 -13.70
C LEU A 79 13.97 -1.02 -12.96
N VAL A 80 13.72 -0.18 -11.96
CA VAL A 80 14.79 0.44 -11.15
C VAL A 80 15.47 -0.61 -10.28
N LEU A 81 14.72 -1.54 -9.68
CA LEU A 81 15.29 -2.63 -8.90
C LEU A 81 16.15 -3.56 -9.76
N ARG A 82 15.73 -3.86 -10.98
CA ARG A 82 16.52 -4.67 -11.92
C ARG A 82 17.90 -4.07 -12.15
N LEU A 83 17.96 -2.76 -12.46
CA LEU A 83 19.23 -2.07 -12.68
C LEU A 83 20.15 -2.22 -11.46
N ARG A 84 19.63 -1.96 -10.26
CA ARG A 84 20.39 -2.08 -9.00
C ARG A 84 20.85 -3.50 -8.71
N CYS A 85 19.96 -4.48 -8.91
CA CYS A 85 20.29 -5.87 -8.66
C CYS A 85 21.33 -6.40 -9.66
N SER A 86 21.28 -5.93 -10.91
CA SER A 86 22.30 -6.21 -11.92
C SER A 86 23.67 -5.64 -11.52
N GLU A 87 23.72 -4.38 -11.06
CA GLU A 87 24.95 -3.76 -10.51
C GLU A 87 25.52 -4.55 -9.32
N SER A 88 24.65 -5.14 -8.48
CA SER A 88 25.05 -5.95 -7.32
C SER A 88 25.47 -7.38 -7.66
N GLY A 89 25.26 -7.84 -8.91
CA GLY A 89 25.54 -9.21 -9.36
C GLY A 89 24.54 -10.26 -8.86
N ASN A 90 23.36 -9.88 -8.35
CA ASN A 90 22.36 -10.81 -7.84
C ASN A 90 21.34 -11.19 -8.92
N VAL A 91 21.64 -12.27 -9.66
CA VAL A 91 20.82 -12.75 -10.79
C VAL A 91 19.39 -13.13 -10.37
N TYR A 92 19.22 -13.71 -9.18
CA TYR A 92 17.89 -14.09 -8.67
C TYR A 92 17.00 -12.85 -8.49
N LEU A 93 17.51 -11.81 -7.83
CA LEU A 93 16.75 -10.58 -7.61
C LEU A 93 16.59 -9.75 -8.89
N GLU A 94 17.51 -9.85 -9.84
CA GLU A 94 17.33 -9.27 -11.18
C GLU A 94 16.12 -9.88 -11.89
N ARG A 95 16.05 -11.22 -11.93
CA ARG A 95 14.92 -11.97 -12.52
C ARG A 95 13.61 -11.69 -11.80
N PHE A 96 13.64 -11.68 -10.48
CA PHE A 96 12.48 -11.31 -9.65
C PHE A 96 11.97 -9.89 -9.95
N SER A 97 12.87 -8.93 -10.15
CA SER A 97 12.52 -7.55 -10.51
C SER A 97 11.85 -7.45 -11.89
N MET A 98 12.22 -8.33 -12.82
CA MET A 98 11.55 -8.46 -14.11
C MET A 98 10.13 -9.01 -14.00
N VAL A 99 9.92 -10.00 -13.12
CA VAL A 99 8.57 -10.51 -12.82
C VAL A 99 7.70 -9.39 -12.25
N ILE A 100 8.19 -8.62 -11.26
CA ILE A 100 7.47 -7.45 -10.71
C ILE A 100 7.07 -6.48 -11.82
N THR A 101 8.02 -6.14 -12.71
CA THR A 101 7.79 -5.20 -13.81
C THR A 101 6.63 -5.64 -14.68
N ILE A 102 6.69 -6.89 -15.16
CA ILE A 102 5.72 -7.43 -16.11
C ILE A 102 4.37 -7.68 -15.43
N THR A 103 4.35 -8.18 -14.19
CA THR A 103 3.11 -8.30 -13.40
C THR A 103 2.40 -6.96 -13.28
N GLY A 104 3.13 -5.88 -12.96
CA GLY A 104 2.56 -4.54 -12.92
C GLY A 104 1.94 -4.10 -14.25
N MET A 105 2.65 -4.34 -15.36
CA MET A 105 2.15 -4.02 -16.70
C MET A 105 0.89 -4.81 -17.03
N MET A 106 0.87 -6.12 -16.72
CA MET A 106 -0.27 -7.00 -17.00
C MET A 106 -1.50 -6.65 -16.16
N LEU A 107 -1.33 -6.31 -14.88
CA LEU A 107 -2.43 -5.84 -14.01
C LEU A 107 -3.05 -4.54 -14.55
N ALA A 108 -2.22 -3.59 -14.98
CA ALA A 108 -2.69 -2.33 -15.56
C ALA A 108 -3.42 -2.54 -16.91
N LEU A 109 -2.90 -3.41 -17.78
CA LEU A 109 -3.57 -3.79 -19.03
C LEU A 109 -4.91 -4.47 -18.76
N PHE A 110 -4.98 -5.36 -17.78
CA PHE A 110 -6.22 -6.05 -17.41
C PHE A 110 -7.31 -5.07 -16.94
N LEU A 111 -6.97 -4.13 -16.05
CA LEU A 111 -7.90 -3.09 -15.62
C LEU A 111 -8.39 -2.22 -16.81
N SER A 112 -7.49 -1.99 -17.76
CA SER A 112 -7.80 -1.25 -18.98
C SER A 112 -8.76 -2.00 -19.89
N LEU A 113 -8.61 -3.31 -20.04
CA LEU A 113 -9.54 -4.15 -20.79
C LEU A 113 -10.95 -4.14 -20.18
N ILE A 114 -11.07 -4.19 -18.85
CA ILE A 114 -12.36 -4.07 -18.15
C ILE A 114 -13.02 -2.72 -18.50
N ALA A 115 -12.28 -1.62 -18.41
CA ALA A 115 -12.78 -0.29 -18.72
C ALA A 115 -13.35 -0.20 -20.14
N LEU A 116 -12.59 -0.74 -21.11
CA LEU A 116 -12.94 -0.70 -22.53
C LEU A 116 -14.12 -1.61 -22.86
N GLY A 117 -14.23 -2.76 -22.19
CA GLY A 117 -15.34 -3.70 -22.37
C GLY A 117 -16.67 -3.16 -21.83
N ILE A 118 -16.64 -2.39 -20.74
CA ILE A 118 -17.84 -1.82 -20.12
C ILE A 118 -18.27 -0.50 -20.79
N THR A 119 -17.32 0.28 -21.32
CA THR A 119 -17.64 1.60 -21.91
C THR A 119 -18.46 1.47 -23.19
N ARG A 120 -19.63 2.12 -23.22
CA ARG A 120 -20.49 2.25 -24.41
C ARG A 120 -20.70 3.73 -24.77
N PRO A 121 -20.65 4.11 -26.07
CA PRO A 121 -20.19 3.31 -27.22
C PRO A 121 -18.70 2.95 -27.11
N VAL A 122 -18.28 1.90 -27.83
CA VAL A 122 -16.91 1.37 -27.75
C VAL A 122 -15.90 2.44 -28.19
N PRO A 123 -14.92 2.81 -27.36
CA PRO A 123 -13.96 3.87 -27.68
C PRO A 123 -12.85 3.35 -28.60
N THR A 124 -13.11 3.29 -29.91
CA THR A 124 -12.22 2.74 -30.94
C THR A 124 -10.77 3.21 -30.82
N ASN A 125 -10.53 4.52 -30.71
CA ASN A 125 -9.17 5.07 -30.60
C ASN A 125 -8.43 4.55 -29.36
N THR A 126 -9.12 4.48 -28.21
CA THR A 126 -8.54 3.95 -26.98
C THR A 126 -8.29 2.44 -27.08
N CYS A 127 -9.16 1.70 -27.76
CA CYS A 127 -8.95 0.28 -28.04
C CYS A 127 -7.73 0.02 -28.92
N VAL A 128 -7.51 0.84 -29.96
CA VAL A 128 -6.32 0.73 -30.83
C VAL A 128 -5.05 0.99 -30.03
N ILE A 129 -5.02 2.06 -29.23
CA ILE A 129 -3.87 2.38 -28.35
C ILE A 129 -3.61 1.26 -27.35
N ALA A 130 -4.66 0.74 -26.71
CA ALA A 130 -4.54 -0.36 -25.76
C ALA A 130 -4.04 -1.65 -26.42
N GLY A 131 -4.53 -1.97 -27.63
CA GLY A 131 -4.09 -3.11 -28.42
C GLY A 131 -2.62 -3.03 -28.83
N MET A 132 -2.15 -1.85 -29.25
CA MET A 132 -0.73 -1.62 -29.55
C MET A 132 0.15 -1.78 -28.31
N ALA A 133 -0.22 -1.15 -27.18
CA ALA A 133 0.53 -1.26 -25.93
C ALA A 133 0.57 -2.72 -25.42
N ALA A 134 -0.58 -3.41 -25.43
CA ALA A 134 -0.68 -4.81 -25.04
C ALA A 134 0.17 -5.72 -25.92
N SER A 135 0.16 -5.50 -27.25
CA SER A 135 0.96 -6.29 -28.19
C SER A 135 2.45 -6.11 -27.96
N ALA A 136 2.90 -4.87 -27.73
CA ALA A 136 4.29 -4.58 -27.39
C ALA A 136 4.68 -5.28 -26.09
N ILE A 137 3.89 -5.13 -25.03
CA ILE A 137 4.16 -5.74 -23.71
C ILE A 137 4.21 -7.26 -23.82
N LEU A 138 3.22 -7.90 -24.44
CA LEU A 138 3.19 -9.36 -24.64
C LEU A 138 4.40 -9.86 -25.45
N TYR A 139 4.80 -9.12 -26.49
CA TYR A 139 6.01 -9.43 -27.25
C TYR A 139 7.26 -9.37 -26.38
N THR A 140 7.40 -8.35 -25.52
CA THR A 140 8.54 -8.27 -24.60
C THR A 140 8.53 -9.40 -23.58
N THR A 141 7.38 -9.69 -22.98
CA THR A 141 7.21 -10.75 -21.98
C THR A 141 7.65 -12.10 -22.55
N LYS A 142 7.24 -12.40 -23.78
CA LYS A 142 7.61 -13.64 -24.48
C LYS A 142 9.12 -13.79 -24.68
N GLN A 143 9.83 -12.69 -24.91
CA GLN A 143 11.27 -12.72 -25.16
C GLN A 143 12.10 -12.78 -23.87
N THR A 144 11.57 -12.28 -22.76
CA THR A 144 12.36 -12.08 -21.54
C THR A 144 12.09 -13.06 -20.41
N LEU A 145 10.82 -13.45 -20.22
CA LEU A 145 10.45 -14.34 -19.13
C LEU A 145 10.56 -15.81 -19.54
N THR A 146 10.97 -16.64 -18.60
CA THR A 146 10.89 -18.10 -18.70
C THR A 146 9.44 -18.56 -18.52
N VAL A 147 9.14 -19.80 -18.89
CA VAL A 147 7.78 -20.37 -18.74
C VAL A 147 7.30 -20.33 -17.28
N SER A 148 8.17 -20.63 -16.32
CA SER A 148 7.83 -20.58 -14.89
C SER A 148 7.53 -19.16 -14.40
N GLU A 149 8.27 -18.15 -14.90
CA GLU A 149 8.03 -16.74 -14.61
C GLU A 149 6.71 -16.24 -15.24
N VAL A 150 6.36 -16.72 -16.45
CA VAL A 150 5.06 -16.41 -17.06
C VAL A 150 3.91 -17.00 -16.27
N ILE A 151 4.06 -18.23 -15.77
CA ILE A 151 3.07 -18.86 -14.88
C ILE A 151 2.91 -18.00 -13.61
N GLU A 152 3.99 -17.49 -13.04
CA GLU A 152 3.93 -16.60 -11.88
C GLU A 152 3.08 -15.34 -12.14
N VAL A 153 3.29 -14.69 -13.28
CA VAL A 153 2.51 -13.51 -13.66
C VAL A 153 1.03 -13.86 -13.78
N LEU A 154 0.70 -15.01 -14.37
CA LEU A 154 -0.67 -15.47 -14.54
C LEU A 154 -1.34 -15.82 -13.20
N GLU A 155 -0.62 -16.46 -12.28
CA GLU A 155 -1.08 -16.76 -10.92
C GLU A 155 -1.43 -15.47 -10.17
N VAL A 156 -0.56 -14.46 -10.21
CA VAL A 156 -0.82 -13.17 -9.57
C VAL A 156 -2.04 -12.49 -10.19
N LEU A 157 -2.19 -12.53 -11.52
CA LEU A 157 -3.35 -11.98 -12.20
C LEU A 157 -4.65 -12.70 -11.78
N LEU A 158 -4.62 -14.03 -11.67
CA LEU A 158 -5.77 -14.82 -11.22
C LEU A 158 -6.16 -14.46 -9.78
N ILE A 159 -5.18 -14.40 -8.88
CA ILE A 159 -5.41 -13.98 -7.48
C ILE A 159 -5.98 -12.56 -7.44
N PHE A 160 -5.47 -11.65 -8.28
CA PHE A 160 -5.99 -10.28 -8.38
C PHE A 160 -7.45 -10.22 -8.80
N VAL A 161 -7.87 -11.04 -9.77
CA VAL A 161 -9.28 -11.08 -10.21
C VAL A 161 -10.19 -11.55 -9.08
N TYR A 162 -9.87 -12.67 -8.44
CA TYR A 162 -10.69 -13.20 -7.34
C TYR A 162 -10.70 -12.27 -6.13
N LEU A 163 -9.54 -11.72 -5.77
CA LEU A 163 -9.43 -10.79 -4.66
C LEU A 163 -10.18 -9.49 -4.94
N SER A 164 -10.17 -8.99 -6.18
CA SER A 164 -10.98 -7.84 -6.59
C SER A 164 -12.48 -8.10 -6.41
N LEU A 165 -12.96 -9.28 -6.81
CA LEU A 165 -14.37 -9.67 -6.63
C LEU A 165 -14.77 -9.70 -5.15
N ILE A 166 -13.91 -10.24 -4.28
CA ILE A 166 -14.19 -10.33 -2.85
C ILE A 166 -14.09 -8.95 -2.19
N VAL A 167 -12.96 -8.27 -2.35
CA VAL A 167 -12.63 -7.02 -1.63
C VAL A 167 -13.53 -5.87 -2.06
N LEU A 168 -13.75 -5.67 -3.36
CA LEU A 168 -14.58 -4.57 -3.84
C LEU A 168 -16.07 -4.79 -3.59
N PHE A 169 -16.49 -6.04 -3.38
CA PHE A 169 -17.85 -6.37 -2.93
C PHE A 169 -18.02 -6.11 -1.43
N LEU A 170 -17.09 -6.58 -0.59
CA LEU A 170 -17.15 -6.41 0.87
C LEU A 170 -16.91 -4.96 1.31
N LEU A 171 -16.12 -4.20 0.55
CA LEU A 171 -15.68 -2.84 0.92
C LEU A 171 -16.12 -1.79 -0.11
N PRO A 172 -17.43 -1.55 -0.27
CA PRO A 172 -17.94 -0.56 -1.22
C PRO A 172 -17.46 0.85 -0.80
N ARG A 173 -17.10 1.66 -1.80
CA ARG A 173 -16.67 3.06 -1.67
C ARG A 173 -15.40 3.30 -0.84
N CYS A 174 -14.65 2.25 -0.51
CA CYS A 174 -13.35 2.39 0.17
C CYS A 174 -12.23 2.88 -0.76
N PHE A 175 -12.24 2.44 -2.03
CA PHE A 175 -11.13 2.63 -2.96
C PHE A 175 -11.55 3.41 -4.20
N THR A 176 -10.63 4.19 -4.78
CA THR A 176 -10.66 4.53 -6.21
C THR A 176 -10.16 3.36 -7.06
N PRO A 177 -10.40 3.32 -8.39
CA PRO A 177 -9.86 2.26 -9.25
C PRO A 177 -8.33 2.13 -9.19
N GLY A 178 -7.61 3.26 -9.10
CA GLY A 178 -6.16 3.28 -8.95
C GLY A 178 -5.69 2.77 -7.58
N GLU A 179 -6.35 3.16 -6.49
CA GLU A 179 -6.05 2.62 -5.15
C GLU A 179 -6.30 1.11 -5.09
N ALA A 180 -7.41 0.64 -5.68
CA ALA A 180 -7.73 -0.77 -5.78
C ALA A 180 -6.64 -1.52 -6.57
N LEU A 181 -6.18 -0.98 -7.71
CA LEU A 181 -5.11 -1.58 -8.50
C LEU A 181 -3.82 -1.76 -7.67
N LEU A 182 -3.42 -0.74 -6.91
CA LEU A 182 -2.21 -0.80 -6.09
C LEU A 182 -2.34 -1.74 -4.90
N ILE A 183 -3.41 -1.60 -4.11
CA ILE A 183 -3.58 -2.35 -2.86
C ILE A 183 -3.87 -3.82 -3.17
N ILE A 184 -4.83 -4.10 -4.05
CA ILE A 184 -5.22 -5.47 -4.40
C ILE A 184 -4.08 -6.11 -5.20
N GLY A 185 -3.47 -5.41 -6.16
CA GLY A 185 -2.32 -5.93 -6.91
C GLY A 185 -1.12 -6.27 -6.02
N GLY A 186 -0.81 -5.40 -5.05
CA GLY A 186 0.24 -5.65 -4.06
C GLY A 186 -0.06 -6.87 -3.17
N ILE A 187 -1.29 -6.98 -2.66
CA ILE A 187 -1.71 -8.13 -1.85
C ILE A 187 -1.67 -9.41 -2.69
N SER A 188 -2.16 -9.40 -3.93
CA SER A 188 -2.13 -10.57 -4.83
C SER A 188 -0.70 -11.05 -5.07
N PHE A 189 0.23 -10.13 -5.27
CA PHE A 189 1.65 -10.47 -5.39
C PHE A 189 2.19 -11.09 -4.09
N ILE A 190 1.90 -10.49 -2.93
CA ILE A 190 2.33 -11.01 -1.62
C ILE A 190 1.76 -12.41 -1.33
N VAL A 191 0.47 -12.64 -1.61
CA VAL A 191 -0.18 -13.95 -1.48
C VAL A 191 0.54 -14.98 -2.34
N ASN A 192 0.81 -14.66 -3.59
CA ASN A 192 1.52 -15.56 -4.49
C ASN A 192 2.93 -15.91 -3.97
N GLN A 193 3.68 -14.92 -3.51
CA GLN A 193 5.01 -15.14 -2.93
C GLN A 193 4.95 -16.03 -1.67
N LEU A 194 3.93 -15.84 -0.83
CA LEU A 194 3.76 -16.68 0.37
C LEU A 194 3.41 -18.12 0.00
N ILE A 195 2.55 -18.34 -1.00
CA ILE A 195 2.20 -19.67 -1.50
C ILE A 195 3.46 -20.39 -2.00
N LYS A 196 4.23 -19.77 -2.90
CA LYS A 196 5.45 -20.38 -3.46
C LYS A 196 6.46 -20.73 -2.38
N ARG A 197 6.68 -19.83 -1.41
CA ARG A 197 7.58 -20.08 -0.27
C ARG A 197 7.07 -21.21 0.62
N SER A 198 5.76 -21.32 0.82
CA SER A 198 5.15 -22.39 1.61
C SER A 198 5.23 -23.76 0.93
N LEU A 199 5.27 -23.80 -0.41
CA LEU A 199 5.45 -25.04 -1.16
C LEU A 199 6.92 -25.48 -1.18
N ASN A 200 7.87 -24.52 -1.20
CA ASN A 200 9.30 -24.79 -1.26
C ASN A 200 9.98 -24.64 0.13
N LEU A 201 9.39 -25.23 1.18
CA LEU A 201 9.90 -25.14 2.56
C LEU A 201 11.33 -25.69 2.73
N THR A 202 11.76 -26.60 1.86
CA THR A 202 13.12 -27.18 1.87
C THR A 202 14.20 -26.21 1.38
N GLU A 203 13.82 -25.13 0.70
CA GLU A 203 14.72 -24.11 0.15
C GLU A 203 14.69 -22.78 0.92
N VAL A 204 14.14 -22.77 2.14
CA VAL A 204 14.05 -21.58 2.98
C VAL A 204 15.47 -21.09 3.35
N LYS A 205 16.03 -20.26 2.47
CA LYS A 205 17.30 -19.55 2.62
C LYS A 205 17.00 -18.07 2.57
N GLY A 206 16.83 -17.45 3.72
CA GLY A 206 16.59 -16.01 3.80
C GLY A 206 16.42 -15.54 5.23
N ASP A 207 16.60 -14.23 5.45
CA ASP A 207 16.41 -13.64 6.76
C ASP A 207 14.96 -13.82 7.24
N PRO A 208 14.73 -14.28 8.49
CA PRO A 208 13.40 -14.43 9.10
C PRO A 208 12.46 -13.22 8.92
N ILE A 209 13.05 -12.02 8.88
CA ILE A 209 12.36 -10.74 8.72
C ILE A 209 11.55 -10.68 7.42
N ASN A 210 12.04 -11.32 6.35
CA ASN A 210 11.42 -11.28 5.02
C ASN A 210 10.11 -12.07 4.92
N TYR A 211 9.81 -12.92 5.92
CA TYR A 211 8.58 -13.70 6.00
C TYR A 211 7.51 -13.02 6.85
N PHE A 212 7.89 -12.03 7.66
CA PHE A 212 6.97 -11.39 8.61
C PHE A 212 5.87 -10.60 7.90
N LEU A 213 6.23 -9.74 6.93
CA LEU A 213 5.24 -8.96 6.17
C LEU A 213 4.26 -9.85 5.38
N PRO A 214 4.70 -10.84 4.58
CA PRO A 214 3.77 -11.70 3.86
C PRO A 214 2.79 -12.45 4.76
N VAL A 215 3.28 -13.06 5.85
CA VAL A 215 2.40 -13.83 6.76
C VAL A 215 1.41 -12.92 7.47
N VAL A 216 1.83 -11.72 7.92
CA VAL A 216 0.93 -10.76 8.57
C VAL A 216 -0.13 -10.24 7.61
N VAL A 217 0.24 -9.88 6.38
CA VAL A 217 -0.72 -9.37 5.37
C VAL A 217 -1.73 -10.44 4.99
N VAL A 218 -1.28 -11.65 4.66
CA VAL A 218 -2.17 -12.75 4.27
C VAL A 218 -3.02 -13.20 5.46
N GLY A 219 -2.44 -13.30 6.65
CA GLY A 219 -3.16 -13.65 7.86
C GLY A 219 -4.26 -12.65 8.22
N SER A 220 -3.95 -11.36 8.14
CA SER A 220 -4.96 -10.31 8.38
C SER A 220 -6.06 -10.34 7.34
N LEU A 221 -5.73 -10.55 6.05
CA LEU A 221 -6.72 -10.69 4.98
C LEU A 221 -7.67 -11.87 5.24
N LEU A 222 -7.13 -13.05 5.55
CA LEU A 222 -7.93 -14.25 5.84
C LEU A 222 -8.84 -14.03 7.05
N LEU A 223 -8.32 -13.40 8.10
CA LEU A 223 -9.09 -13.05 9.30
C LEU A 223 -10.24 -12.10 8.95
N GLY A 224 -9.98 -11.07 8.15
CA GLY A 224 -10.97 -10.10 7.70
C GLY A 224 -12.07 -10.75 6.86
N VAL A 225 -11.72 -11.61 5.90
CA VAL A 225 -12.70 -12.35 5.08
C VAL A 225 -13.54 -13.30 5.94
N PHE A 226 -12.90 -14.04 6.85
CA PHE A 226 -13.60 -14.94 7.77
C PHE A 226 -14.65 -14.20 8.61
N PHE A 227 -14.29 -13.09 9.26
CA PHE A 227 -15.23 -12.34 10.09
C PHE A 227 -16.27 -11.58 9.28
N ALA A 228 -15.92 -11.07 8.10
CA ALA A 228 -16.89 -10.44 7.21
C ALA A 228 -18.00 -11.44 6.84
N LEU A 229 -17.66 -12.68 6.52
CA LEU A 229 -18.63 -13.74 6.24
C LEU A 229 -19.40 -14.15 7.49
N LEU A 230 -18.73 -14.36 8.62
CA LEU A 230 -19.37 -14.74 9.88
C LEU A 230 -20.44 -13.74 10.33
N PHE A 231 -20.11 -12.44 10.30
CA PHE A 231 -21.03 -11.39 10.75
C PHE A 231 -22.10 -11.02 9.72
N CYS A 232 -22.09 -11.60 8.52
CA CYS A 232 -23.29 -11.61 7.67
C CYS A 232 -24.41 -12.46 8.29
N PHE A 233 -24.08 -13.46 9.11
CA PHE A 233 -25.04 -14.40 9.70
C PHE A 233 -25.24 -14.21 11.20
N MET A 234 -24.41 -13.40 11.86
CA MET A 234 -24.42 -13.23 13.30
C MET A 234 -24.29 -11.77 13.70
N GLU A 235 -25.06 -11.33 14.70
CA GLU A 235 -24.95 -10.00 15.25
C GLU A 235 -23.61 -9.81 15.98
N SER A 236 -22.87 -8.76 15.59
CA SER A 236 -21.54 -8.49 16.11
C SER A 236 -21.54 -7.71 17.44
N GLU A 237 -22.67 -7.13 17.84
CA GLU A 237 -22.75 -6.21 18.98
C GLU A 237 -22.98 -6.88 20.35
N THR A 238 -23.19 -8.20 20.38
CA THR A 238 -23.40 -8.94 21.62
C THR A 238 -22.08 -9.27 22.32
N TRP A 239 -22.11 -9.42 23.65
CA TRP A 239 -20.92 -9.84 24.41
C TRP A 239 -20.43 -11.24 24.01
N VAL A 240 -21.35 -12.16 23.69
CA VAL A 240 -21.01 -13.52 23.24
C VAL A 240 -20.24 -13.47 21.92
N SER A 241 -20.75 -12.73 20.95
CA SER A 241 -20.12 -12.51 19.64
C SER A 241 -18.74 -11.84 19.78
N SER A 242 -18.63 -10.89 20.71
CA SER A 242 -17.35 -10.23 21.01
C SER A 242 -16.32 -11.18 21.64
N VAL A 243 -16.73 -12.03 22.59
CA VAL A 243 -15.86 -13.05 23.17
C VAL A 243 -15.44 -14.06 22.11
N PHE A 244 -16.39 -14.49 21.28
CA PHE A 244 -16.11 -15.36 20.13
C PHE A 244 -15.09 -14.75 19.17
N PHE A 245 -15.24 -13.47 18.83
CA PHE A 245 -14.29 -12.75 17.97
C PHE A 245 -12.88 -12.78 18.55
N HIS A 246 -12.71 -12.43 19.83
CA HIS A 246 -11.38 -12.39 20.47
C HIS A 246 -10.77 -13.79 20.60
N ILE A 247 -11.55 -14.79 21.02
CA ILE A 247 -11.10 -16.18 21.13
C ILE A 247 -10.72 -16.72 19.76
N MET A 248 -11.57 -16.55 18.74
CA MET A 248 -11.29 -17.04 17.39
C MET A 248 -10.09 -16.33 16.78
N THR A 249 -9.94 -15.02 17.00
CA THR A 249 -8.74 -14.29 16.57
C THR A 249 -7.48 -14.86 17.23
N ALA A 250 -7.54 -15.15 18.54
CA ALA A 250 -6.43 -15.79 19.25
C ALA A 250 -6.14 -17.20 18.73
N VAL A 251 -7.17 -18.02 18.49
CA VAL A 251 -7.03 -19.38 17.95
C VAL A 251 -6.43 -19.37 16.55
N LEU A 252 -6.89 -18.50 15.64
CA LEU A 252 -6.33 -18.39 14.29
C LEU A 252 -4.90 -17.83 14.32
N SER A 253 -4.63 -16.86 15.18
CA SER A 253 -3.29 -16.26 15.30
C SER A 253 -2.28 -17.24 15.91
N LEU A 254 -2.63 -17.90 17.00
CA LEU A 254 -1.76 -18.84 17.71
C LEU A 254 -1.72 -20.23 17.07
N GLY A 255 -2.80 -20.65 16.41
CA GLY A 255 -2.95 -21.99 15.81
C GLY A 255 -2.59 -22.05 14.33
N ILE A 256 -2.67 -20.94 13.59
CA ILE A 256 -2.33 -20.90 12.16
C ILE A 256 -1.15 -19.98 11.90
N LEU A 257 -1.26 -18.69 12.22
CA LEU A 257 -0.23 -17.70 11.83
C LEU A 257 1.12 -17.97 12.50
N LEU A 258 1.12 -18.25 13.80
CA LEU A 258 2.35 -18.46 14.56
C LEU A 258 3.06 -19.77 14.19
N PRO A 259 2.38 -20.93 14.05
CA PRO A 259 3.01 -22.14 13.53
C PRO A 259 3.52 -21.95 12.10
N TRP A 260 2.78 -21.24 11.25
CA TRP A 260 3.21 -20.97 9.88
C TRP A 260 4.49 -20.12 9.84
N LEU A 261 4.57 -19.08 10.68
CA LEU A 261 5.82 -18.33 10.89
C LEU A 261 6.93 -19.21 11.45
N SER A 262 6.62 -20.12 12.37
CA SER A 262 7.60 -21.05 12.95
C SER A 262 8.23 -21.95 11.89
N LEU A 263 7.47 -22.37 10.87
CA LEU A 263 7.98 -23.17 9.75
C LEU A 263 9.02 -22.41 8.93
N PHE A 264 8.82 -21.10 8.71
CA PHE A 264 9.77 -20.28 7.96
C PHE A 264 10.99 -19.85 8.79
N ILE A 265 10.79 -19.58 10.08
CA ILE A 265 11.88 -19.11 10.96
C ILE A 265 12.74 -20.28 11.46
N GLY A 266 12.20 -21.51 11.45
CA GLY A 266 12.86 -22.70 12.01
C GLY A 266 12.96 -22.68 13.54
N ARG A 267 12.32 -21.71 14.19
CA ARG A 267 12.26 -21.52 15.65
C ARG A 267 10.91 -20.89 16.03
N HIS A 268 10.57 -20.99 17.31
CA HIS A 268 9.34 -20.38 17.83
C HIS A 268 9.36 -18.84 17.62
N PRO A 269 8.40 -18.24 16.89
CA PRO A 269 8.47 -16.84 16.47
C PRO A 269 8.51 -15.84 17.61
N ILE A 270 7.85 -16.12 18.74
CA ILE A 270 7.87 -15.23 19.92
C ILE A 270 9.27 -15.20 20.54
N MET A 271 9.94 -16.36 20.62
CA MET A 271 11.31 -16.42 21.16
C MET A 271 12.27 -15.69 20.24
N TRP A 272 12.14 -15.92 18.93
CA TRP A 272 12.90 -15.17 17.92
C TRP A 272 12.67 -13.66 18.04
N LEU A 273 11.42 -13.20 18.22
CA LEU A 273 11.10 -11.79 18.34
C LEU A 273 11.68 -11.18 19.62
N LEU A 274 11.61 -11.90 20.74
CA LEU A 274 12.21 -11.46 22.01
C LEU A 274 13.72 -11.33 21.86
N ASP A 275 14.41 -12.38 21.39
CA ASP A 275 15.85 -12.37 21.13
C ASP A 275 16.24 -11.24 20.18
N PHE A 276 15.45 -11.02 19.13
CA PHE A 276 15.67 -9.96 18.16
C PHE A 276 15.54 -8.57 18.80
N VAL A 277 14.53 -8.35 19.62
CA VAL A 277 14.28 -7.06 20.28
C VAL A 277 15.32 -6.77 21.36
N THR A 278 15.71 -7.77 22.15
CA THR A 278 16.68 -7.62 23.25
C THR A 278 18.13 -7.74 22.79
N PHE A 279 18.37 -7.93 21.50
CA PHE A 279 19.72 -8.14 20.95
C PHE A 279 20.70 -7.00 21.25
N THR A 280 20.24 -5.75 21.31
CA THR A 280 21.09 -4.57 21.54
C THR A 280 20.37 -3.53 22.40
N ASP A 281 21.07 -2.88 23.32
CA ASP A 281 20.55 -1.76 24.13
C ASP A 281 19.98 -0.62 23.27
N ARG A 282 20.53 -0.43 22.06
CA ARG A 282 20.03 0.51 21.06
C ARG A 282 18.60 0.19 20.63
N ARG A 283 18.26 -1.08 20.43
CA ARG A 283 16.90 -1.51 20.06
C ARG A 283 15.91 -1.25 21.20
N LEU A 284 16.31 -1.57 22.43
CA LEU A 284 15.49 -1.30 23.61
C LEU A 284 15.27 0.21 23.83
N SER A 285 16.31 1.02 23.67
CA SER A 285 16.21 2.48 23.78
C SER A 285 15.29 3.08 22.70
N LEU A 286 15.38 2.60 21.46
CA LEU A 286 14.48 2.99 20.37
C LEU A 286 13.03 2.61 20.65
N LEU A 287 12.78 1.40 21.17
CA LEU A 287 11.44 0.96 21.53
C LEU A 287 10.87 1.80 22.68
N ALA A 288 11.66 2.09 23.71
CA ALA A 288 11.24 2.97 24.80
C ALA A 288 10.86 4.37 24.28
N TYR A 289 11.68 4.92 23.37
CA TYR A 289 11.39 6.20 22.71
C TYR A 289 10.10 6.14 21.86
N TRP A 290 9.88 5.07 21.09
CA TRP A 290 8.65 4.91 20.29
C TRP A 290 7.41 4.71 21.16
N VAL A 291 7.52 4.00 22.29
CA VAL A 291 6.44 3.88 23.27
C VAL A 291 6.09 5.26 23.84
N PHE A 292 7.09 6.07 24.18
CA PHE A 292 6.87 7.45 24.62
C PHE A 292 6.14 8.28 23.54
N LEU A 293 6.56 8.20 22.27
CA LEU A 293 5.89 8.89 21.16
C LEU A 293 4.45 8.40 20.95
N ALA A 294 4.20 7.10 21.09
CA ALA A 294 2.86 6.52 20.98
C ALA A 294 1.93 6.99 22.11
N VAL A 295 2.44 7.10 23.33
CA VAL A 295 1.72 7.70 24.46
C VAL A 295 1.41 9.17 24.17
N LEU A 296 2.41 9.94 23.69
CA LEU A 296 2.20 11.34 23.31
C LEU A 296 1.13 11.48 22.22
N ALA A 297 1.17 10.65 21.17
CA ALA A 297 0.16 10.64 20.11
C ALA A 297 -1.25 10.37 20.66
N THR A 298 -1.35 9.40 21.59
CA THR A 298 -2.62 9.05 22.25
C THR A 298 -3.13 10.22 23.08
N CYS A 299 -2.28 10.89 23.86
CA CYS A 299 -2.63 12.09 24.62
C CYS A 299 -3.12 13.22 23.71
N VAL A 300 -2.47 13.47 22.58
CA VAL A 300 -2.90 14.49 21.59
C VAL A 300 -4.31 14.18 21.07
N VAL A 301 -4.59 12.92 20.71
CA VAL A 301 -5.91 12.50 20.24
C VAL A 301 -6.98 12.65 21.31
N LEU A 302 -6.70 12.24 22.54
CA LEU A 302 -7.65 12.36 23.65
C LEU A 302 -7.93 13.83 23.98
N HIS A 303 -6.89 14.66 24.02
CA HIS A 303 -7.02 16.10 24.24
C HIS A 303 -7.84 16.78 23.14
N GLN A 304 -7.60 16.46 21.87
CA GLN A 304 -8.36 17.02 20.75
C GLN A 304 -9.82 16.53 20.74
N ASN A 305 -10.07 15.28 21.13
CA ASN A 305 -11.44 14.77 21.31
C ASN A 305 -12.18 15.50 22.42
N TYR A 306 -11.50 15.78 23.54
CA TYR A 306 -12.06 16.57 24.63
C TYR A 306 -12.39 18.01 24.19
N GLN A 307 -11.44 18.69 23.55
CA GLN A 307 -11.65 20.05 23.03
C GLN A 307 -12.77 20.12 21.98
N ARG A 308 -12.95 19.09 21.17
CA ARG A 308 -14.05 19.00 20.20
C ARG A 308 -15.42 18.99 20.87
N GLN A 309 -15.57 18.34 22.02
CA GLN A 309 -16.83 18.35 22.78
C GLN A 309 -17.17 19.76 23.31
N SER A 310 -16.16 20.62 23.50
CA SER A 310 -16.32 21.98 24.03
C SER A 310 -16.58 23.07 22.97
N GLY A 311 -16.88 22.72 21.70
CA GLY A 311 -17.41 23.66 20.69
C GLY A 311 -16.50 24.02 19.50
N SER A 312 -15.38 23.33 19.27
CA SER A 312 -14.49 23.59 18.12
C SER A 312 -15.06 23.11 16.78
N LYS A 313 -14.79 23.85 15.68
CA LYS A 313 -15.23 23.50 14.31
C LYS A 313 -14.55 22.20 13.84
N LYS A 314 -15.35 21.20 13.44
CA LYS A 314 -14.93 19.85 13.02
C LYS A 314 -13.74 19.82 12.03
N HIS A 315 -13.73 20.73 11.05
CA HIS A 315 -12.71 20.74 9.99
C HIS A 315 -11.33 21.25 10.46
N GLN A 316 -11.31 22.20 11.41
CA GLN A 316 -10.07 22.74 11.95
C GLN A 316 -9.38 21.74 12.89
N ALA A 317 -10.15 20.97 13.66
CA ALA A 317 -9.60 19.90 14.49
C ALA A 317 -8.89 18.83 13.64
N SER A 318 -9.52 18.34 12.57
CA SER A 318 -8.96 17.28 11.71
C SER A 318 -7.63 17.65 11.04
N THR A 319 -7.50 18.88 10.54
CA THR A 319 -6.26 19.35 9.90
C THR A 319 -5.10 19.48 10.89
N VAL A 320 -5.37 19.92 12.12
CA VAL A 320 -4.37 20.01 13.20
C VAL A 320 -3.92 18.62 13.64
N VAL A 321 -4.87 17.68 13.83
CA VAL A 321 -4.58 16.27 14.13
C VAL A 321 -3.62 15.71 13.08
N ARG A 322 -3.95 15.88 11.78
CA ARG A 322 -3.12 15.37 10.68
C ARG A 322 -1.68 15.85 10.76
N LYS A 323 -1.44 17.13 11.03
CA LYS A 323 -0.09 17.70 11.14
C LYS A 323 0.70 17.08 12.30
N TYR A 324 0.10 16.93 13.48
CA TYR A 324 0.75 16.29 14.62
C TYR A 324 1.11 14.83 14.31
N PHE A 325 0.20 14.08 13.68
CA PHE A 325 0.48 12.70 13.30
C PHE A 325 1.61 12.56 12.28
N HIS A 326 1.68 13.45 11.29
CA HIS A 326 2.81 13.46 10.35
C HIS A 326 4.13 13.75 11.06
N LEU A 327 4.15 14.74 11.97
CA LEU A 327 5.35 15.06 12.75
C LEU A 327 5.79 13.90 13.64
N ILE A 328 4.86 13.26 14.36
CA ILE A 328 5.16 12.10 15.22
C ILE A 328 5.67 10.93 14.38
N VAL A 329 5.05 10.64 13.24
CA VAL A 329 5.47 9.55 12.36
C VAL A 329 6.87 9.83 11.77
N VAL A 330 7.18 11.07 11.38
CA VAL A 330 8.55 11.46 10.99
C VAL A 330 9.53 11.26 12.16
N ALA A 331 9.16 11.68 13.37
CA ALA A 331 9.97 11.53 14.58
C ALA A 331 10.17 10.06 14.99
N THR A 332 9.28 9.15 14.58
CA THR A 332 9.42 7.70 14.75
C THR A 332 10.33 7.09 13.68
N TYR A 333 10.09 7.42 12.40
CA TYR A 333 10.78 6.78 11.27
C TYR A 333 12.22 7.25 11.10
N VAL A 334 12.52 8.54 11.30
CA VAL A 334 13.88 9.07 11.08
C VAL A 334 14.91 8.39 12.00
N PRO A 335 14.71 8.31 13.34
CA PRO A 335 15.61 7.56 14.20
C PRO A 335 15.66 6.07 13.85
N GLY A 336 14.54 5.44 13.49
CA GLY A 336 14.52 4.05 13.05
C GLY A 336 15.39 3.80 11.81
N LEU A 337 15.31 4.70 10.82
CA LEU A 337 16.09 4.60 9.58
C LEU A 337 17.60 4.81 9.79
N ILE A 338 17.96 5.66 10.75
CA ILE A 338 19.35 5.97 11.13
C ILE A 338 19.96 4.84 11.96
N TYR A 339 19.24 4.38 12.98
CA TYR A 339 19.81 3.51 14.01
C TYR A 339 19.56 2.02 13.78
N ASP A 340 18.37 1.61 13.32
CA ASP A 340 18.07 0.19 13.04
C ASP A 340 16.87 0.00 12.09
N ARG A 341 17.17 -0.20 10.80
CA ARG A 341 16.16 -0.41 9.75
C ARG A 341 15.42 -1.73 9.88
N HIS A 342 16.08 -2.78 10.40
CA HIS A 342 15.47 -4.09 10.57
C HIS A 342 14.43 -4.06 11.69
N LEU A 343 14.75 -3.39 12.80
CA LEU A 343 13.78 -3.14 13.87
C LEU A 343 12.60 -2.31 13.37
N LEU A 344 12.86 -1.24 12.61
CA LEU A 344 11.80 -0.41 12.03
C LEU A 344 10.90 -1.22 11.08
N HIS A 345 11.45 -2.11 10.26
CA HIS A 345 10.68 -3.00 9.40
C HIS A 345 9.75 -3.92 10.21
N VAL A 346 10.28 -4.63 11.21
CA VAL A 346 9.47 -5.53 12.05
C VAL A 346 8.41 -4.75 12.82
N ALA A 347 8.78 -3.61 13.42
CA ALA A 347 7.85 -2.77 14.15
C ALA A 347 6.73 -2.21 13.26
N SER A 348 7.03 -1.74 12.05
CA SER A 348 6.00 -1.18 11.16
C SER A 348 5.04 -2.24 10.62
N VAL A 349 5.51 -3.47 10.37
CA VAL A 349 4.63 -4.61 10.06
C VAL A 349 3.75 -4.97 11.26
N GLY A 350 4.31 -4.95 12.49
CA GLY A 350 3.54 -5.14 13.72
C GLY A 350 2.47 -4.05 13.89
N CYS A 351 2.81 -2.79 13.63
CA CYS A 351 1.86 -1.68 13.62
C CYS A 351 0.76 -1.87 12.57
N LEU A 352 1.07 -2.39 11.39
CA LEU A 352 0.06 -2.71 10.37
C LEU A 352 -0.93 -3.75 10.92
N ALA A 353 -0.45 -4.82 11.55
CA ALA A 353 -1.30 -5.83 12.17
C ALA A 353 -2.23 -5.23 13.25
N VAL A 354 -1.67 -4.37 14.11
CA VAL A 354 -2.45 -3.69 15.16
C VAL A 354 -3.50 -2.75 14.56
N PHE A 355 -3.14 -1.95 13.55
CA PHE A 355 -4.09 -1.05 12.88
C PHE A 355 -5.22 -1.82 12.22
N LEU A 356 -4.93 -2.91 11.49
CA LEU A 356 -5.94 -3.76 10.89
C LEU A 356 -6.84 -4.42 11.95
N PHE A 357 -6.27 -4.91 13.05
CA PHE A 357 -7.05 -5.50 14.14
C PHE A 357 -7.98 -4.48 14.81
N LEU A 358 -7.47 -3.30 15.17
CA LEU A 358 -8.29 -2.22 15.76
C LEU A 358 -9.38 -1.77 14.79
N GLU A 359 -9.08 -1.76 13.50
CA GLU A 359 -10.04 -1.44 12.45
C GLU A 359 -11.14 -2.51 12.33
N TYR A 360 -10.81 -3.81 12.47
CA TYR A 360 -11.82 -4.87 12.57
C TYR A 360 -12.69 -4.72 13.82
N VAL A 361 -12.09 -4.45 14.98
CA VAL A 361 -12.83 -4.19 16.23
C VAL A 361 -13.80 -3.02 16.07
N ARG A 362 -13.36 -1.93 15.43
CA ARG A 362 -14.18 -0.74 15.15
C ARG A 362 -15.28 -1.02 14.12
N TYR A 363 -14.94 -1.69 13.03
CA TYR A 363 -15.83 -1.97 11.92
C TYR A 363 -16.97 -2.88 12.36
N PHE A 364 -16.63 -4.01 12.98
CA PHE A 364 -17.60 -4.98 13.51
C PHE A 364 -18.19 -4.61 14.88
N ARG A 365 -17.86 -3.44 15.46
CA ARG A 365 -18.43 -2.97 16.75
C ARG A 365 -18.19 -3.93 17.92
N ILE A 366 -17.04 -4.59 17.93
CA ILE A 366 -16.66 -5.58 18.94
C ILE A 366 -16.47 -4.92 20.30
N ARG A 367 -17.08 -5.46 21.36
CA ARG A 367 -16.97 -4.91 22.72
C ARG A 367 -15.60 -5.25 23.36
N PRO A 368 -15.14 -4.47 24.38
CA PRO A 368 -15.68 -3.18 24.82
C PRO A 368 -15.21 -2.00 23.95
N LEU A 369 -14.20 -2.19 23.10
CA LEU A 369 -13.47 -1.10 22.46
C LEU A 369 -14.15 -0.53 21.20
N GLY A 370 -15.02 -1.27 20.52
CA GLY A 370 -15.55 -0.90 19.21
C GLY A 370 -16.28 0.44 19.18
N GLN A 371 -17.08 0.74 20.22
CA GLN A 371 -17.75 2.04 20.35
C GLN A 371 -16.76 3.17 20.67
N VAL A 372 -15.81 2.92 21.59
CA VAL A 372 -14.77 3.89 21.98
C VAL A 372 -13.91 4.27 20.77
N LEU A 373 -13.42 3.26 20.04
CA LEU A 373 -12.63 3.45 18.82
C LEU A 373 -13.39 4.25 17.78
N ARG A 374 -14.70 3.97 17.58
CA ARG A 374 -15.51 4.75 16.63
C ARG A 374 -15.58 6.22 17.03
N GLN A 375 -15.86 6.52 18.29
CA GLN A 375 -15.94 7.90 18.78
C GLN A 375 -14.60 8.63 18.61
N VAL A 376 -13.52 8.02 19.10
CA VAL A 376 -12.16 8.57 19.07
C VAL A 376 -11.68 8.79 17.62
N LEU A 377 -11.96 7.84 16.74
CA LEU A 377 -11.48 7.88 15.35
C LEU A 377 -12.32 8.81 14.45
N THR A 378 -13.45 9.33 14.92
CA THR A 378 -14.23 10.32 14.14
C THR A 378 -13.48 11.62 13.86
N LEU A 379 -12.36 11.90 14.55
CA LEU A 379 -11.47 13.03 14.26
C LEU A 379 -10.69 12.85 12.94
N PHE A 380 -10.42 11.60 12.56
CA PHE A 380 -9.60 11.26 11.41
C PHE A 380 -10.41 11.07 10.13
N LEU A 381 -11.74 11.04 10.23
CA LEU A 381 -12.62 10.92 9.07
C LEU A 381 -12.43 12.12 8.15
N ASP A 382 -11.98 11.82 6.93
CA ASP A 382 -11.85 12.77 5.83
C ASP A 382 -12.75 12.34 4.65
N GLU A 383 -12.82 13.15 3.60
CA GLU A 383 -13.53 12.82 2.35
C GLU A 383 -13.06 11.50 1.74
N ARG A 384 -11.81 11.10 2.01
CA ARG A 384 -11.21 9.82 1.59
C ARG A 384 -11.81 8.61 2.32
N ASP A 385 -12.36 8.78 3.53
CA ASP A 385 -12.94 7.71 4.34
C ASP A 385 -14.47 7.64 4.13
N SER A 386 -14.89 7.54 2.87
CA SER A 386 -16.31 7.46 2.46
C SER A 386 -16.91 6.05 2.57
N GLY A 387 -16.05 5.03 2.72
CA GLY A 387 -16.44 3.63 2.83
C GLY A 387 -16.55 3.15 4.28
N PRO A 388 -16.83 1.85 4.48
CA PRO A 388 -16.90 1.25 5.81
C PRO A 388 -15.59 1.33 6.61
N LEU A 389 -14.45 1.32 5.93
CA LEU A 389 -13.12 1.38 6.55
C LEU A 389 -12.57 2.81 6.60
N ILE A 390 -11.82 3.10 7.66
CA ILE A 390 -11.00 4.29 7.82
C ILE A 390 -9.59 3.91 7.34
N LEU A 391 -9.21 4.32 6.14
CA LEU A 391 -7.95 3.94 5.51
C LEU A 391 -6.84 4.96 5.77
N THR A 392 -7.17 6.20 6.16
CA THR A 392 -6.19 7.29 6.31
C THR A 392 -4.97 6.92 7.16
N HIS A 393 -5.16 6.29 8.32
CA HIS A 393 -4.06 5.91 9.21
C HIS A 393 -3.24 4.72 8.68
N ILE A 394 -3.89 3.80 7.96
CA ILE A 394 -3.23 2.69 7.28
C ILE A 394 -2.40 3.22 6.10
N TYR A 395 -2.94 4.13 5.29
CA TYR A 395 -2.26 4.74 4.15
C TYR A 395 -1.05 5.56 4.58
N LEU A 396 -1.12 6.27 5.72
CA LEU A 396 0.03 6.95 6.29
C LEU A 396 1.14 5.95 6.64
N LEU A 397 0.81 4.84 7.32
CA LEU A 397 1.78 3.78 7.63
C LEU A 397 2.37 3.14 6.38
N LEU A 398 1.52 2.80 5.39
CA LEU A 398 1.95 2.23 4.11
C LEU A 398 2.88 3.18 3.37
N GLY A 399 2.51 4.45 3.20
CA GLY A 399 3.30 5.43 2.48
C GLY A 399 4.71 5.64 3.07
N MET A 400 4.82 5.54 4.39
CA MET A 400 6.11 5.62 5.09
C MET A 400 6.92 4.32 5.03
N SER A 401 6.24 3.16 5.05
CA SER A 401 6.89 1.85 5.18
C SER A 401 7.21 1.16 3.87
N LEU A 402 6.49 1.46 2.79
CA LEU A 402 6.67 0.80 1.49
C LEU A 402 8.13 0.85 0.99
N PRO A 403 8.87 1.98 1.06
CA PRO A 403 10.27 2.00 0.66
C PRO A 403 11.16 1.09 1.51
N ILE A 404 10.80 0.82 2.76
CA ILE A 404 11.54 -0.07 3.67
C ILE A 404 11.19 -1.53 3.36
N TRP A 405 9.92 -1.83 3.11
CA TRP A 405 9.44 -3.19 2.82
C TRP A 405 9.84 -3.69 1.43
N LEU A 406 9.90 -2.79 0.45
CA LEU A 406 10.14 -3.13 -0.96
C LEU A 406 11.62 -3.09 -1.35
N PHE A 407 12.50 -2.52 -0.52
CA PHE A 407 13.91 -2.41 -0.85
C PHE A 407 14.69 -3.67 -0.45
N PRO A 408 15.19 -4.46 -1.42
CA PRO A 408 15.92 -5.68 -1.10
C PRO A 408 17.33 -5.33 -0.57
N GLY A 409 17.58 -5.65 0.69
CA GLY A 409 18.90 -5.49 1.32
C GLY A 409 20.08 -6.03 0.49
N PRO A 410 19.97 -7.19 -0.20
CA PRO A 410 21.07 -7.74 -1.01
C PRO A 410 21.41 -6.94 -2.28
N CYS A 411 20.49 -6.12 -2.80
CA CYS A 411 20.77 -5.20 -3.92
C CYS A 411 21.06 -3.77 -3.44
N ALA A 412 21.26 -3.57 -2.14
CA ALA A 412 21.74 -2.30 -1.62
C ALA A 412 23.17 -2.05 -2.12
N PRO A 413 23.53 -0.80 -2.48
CA PRO A 413 24.91 -0.46 -2.82
C PRO A 413 25.85 -0.88 -1.68
N LYS A 414 26.90 -1.65 -2.00
CA LYS A 414 27.93 -2.00 -1.02
C LYS A 414 28.79 -0.76 -0.75
N GLY A 415 28.62 -0.14 0.42
CA GLY A 415 29.42 1.00 0.89
C GLY A 415 28.59 2.19 1.40
N ILE A 416 29.25 3.09 2.14
CA ILE A 416 28.69 4.42 2.46
C ILE A 416 28.90 5.28 1.22
N LEU A 417 27.90 5.33 0.32
CA LEU A 417 27.94 6.30 -0.77
C LEU A 417 27.31 7.63 -0.33
N PRO A 418 27.99 8.76 -0.56
CA PRO A 418 27.38 10.08 -0.53
C PRO A 418 26.44 10.22 -1.73
N GLY A 419 25.20 10.69 -1.53
CA GLY A 419 24.26 11.02 -2.61
C GLY A 419 22.85 10.42 -2.49
N ALA A 420 22.05 10.53 -3.56
CA ALA A 420 20.62 10.22 -3.58
C ALA A 420 20.27 8.73 -3.31
N GLY A 421 21.19 7.79 -3.54
CA GLY A 421 20.97 6.36 -3.28
C GLY A 421 20.80 6.02 -1.80
N GLY A 422 21.40 6.81 -0.89
CA GLY A 422 21.21 6.67 0.56
C GLY A 422 19.86 7.19 1.06
N LEU A 423 19.15 7.97 0.22
CA LEU A 423 17.85 8.56 0.55
C LEU A 423 16.65 7.66 0.20
N ILE A 424 16.86 6.54 -0.50
CA ILE A 424 15.78 5.64 -0.92
C ILE A 424 14.91 5.17 0.26
N PRO A 425 15.48 4.69 1.39
CA PRO A 425 14.68 4.32 2.55
C PRO A 425 13.92 5.50 3.18
N TYR A 426 14.36 6.73 2.93
CA TYR A 426 13.74 7.97 3.40
C TYR A 426 12.66 8.49 2.45
N ALA A 427 12.48 7.89 1.27
CA ALA A 427 11.53 8.38 0.26
C ALA A 427 10.11 8.51 0.81
N GLY A 428 9.68 7.59 1.68
CA GLY A 428 8.37 7.63 2.32
C GLY A 428 8.25 8.80 3.30
N VAL A 429 9.29 9.02 4.11
CA VAL A 429 9.40 10.16 5.04
C VAL A 429 9.36 11.49 4.29
N LEU A 430 10.09 11.59 3.18
CA LEU A 430 10.15 12.81 2.38
C LEU A 430 8.84 13.06 1.62
N ALA A 431 8.28 12.03 0.99
CA ALA A 431 7.06 12.16 0.19
C ALA A 431 5.81 12.40 1.05
N VAL A 432 5.64 11.62 2.10
CA VAL A 432 4.42 11.66 2.93
C VAL A 432 4.62 12.58 4.13
N GLY A 433 5.68 12.37 4.91
CA GLY A 433 5.94 13.14 6.12
C GLY A 433 6.19 14.63 5.86
N VAL A 434 7.04 14.94 4.88
CA VAL A 434 7.41 16.33 4.54
C VAL A 434 6.53 16.89 3.42
N GLY A 435 6.26 16.12 2.37
CA GLY A 435 5.49 16.56 1.21
C GLY A 435 4.10 17.13 1.54
N ASP A 436 3.35 16.50 2.44
CA ASP A 436 2.03 16.99 2.86
C ASP A 436 2.12 18.34 3.58
N THR A 437 3.19 18.58 4.36
CA THR A 437 3.40 19.86 5.05
C THR A 437 3.77 20.98 4.07
N VAL A 438 4.63 20.68 3.09
CA VAL A 438 5.03 21.64 2.05
C VAL A 438 3.84 21.99 1.15
N ALA A 439 3.05 21.00 0.74
CA ALA A 439 1.86 21.21 -0.09
C ALA A 439 0.84 22.14 0.59
N VAL A 440 0.61 21.96 1.90
CA VAL A 440 -0.28 22.83 2.68
C VAL A 440 0.27 24.25 2.80
N CYS A 441 1.57 24.42 3.01
CA CYS A 441 2.20 25.75 3.07
C CYS A 441 2.12 26.48 1.72
N VAL A 442 2.42 25.79 0.62
CA VAL A 442 2.33 26.36 -0.74
C VAL A 442 0.90 26.74 -1.07
N TRP A 443 -0.08 25.90 -0.71
CA TRP A 443 -1.50 26.19 -0.91
C TRP A 443 -1.97 27.39 -0.06
N GLN A 444 -1.52 27.51 1.20
CA GLN A 444 -1.85 28.65 2.04
C GLN A 444 -1.24 29.97 1.57
N HIS A 445 -0.13 29.92 0.82
CA HIS A 445 0.51 31.10 0.23
C HIS A 445 -0.19 31.50 -1.07
N HIS A 446 -0.28 30.59 -2.05
CA HIS A 446 -0.85 30.88 -3.37
C HIS A 446 -2.39 30.92 -3.40
N GLY A 447 -3.06 30.16 -2.52
CA GLY A 447 -4.52 30.19 -2.37
C GLY A 447 -5.02 31.49 -1.72
N ARG A 448 -4.14 32.22 -1.03
CA ARG A 448 -4.42 33.55 -0.48
C ARG A 448 -4.30 34.62 -1.57
N ASP A 449 -3.38 34.45 -2.50
CA ASP A 449 -3.18 35.35 -3.66
C ASP A 449 -4.27 35.23 -4.75
N SER A 450 -4.99 34.11 -4.78
CA SER A 450 -6.17 33.94 -5.64
C SER A 450 -7.47 34.50 -5.04
N LEU A 451 -7.57 34.55 -3.71
CA LEU A 451 -8.68 35.24 -2.99
C LEU A 451 -8.46 36.75 -2.88
N ALA A 452 -7.20 37.23 -2.87
CA ALA A 452 -6.88 38.67 -2.88
C ALA A 452 -7.03 39.32 -4.27
N ARG A 453 -7.40 38.54 -5.30
CA ARG A 453 -7.62 39.00 -6.68
C ARG A 453 -9.09 38.95 -7.13
N TYR A 454 -10.03 38.81 -6.18
CA TYR A 454 -11.48 38.91 -6.41
C TYR A 454 -12.12 39.95 -5.51
#